data_AF-A0AAX3FY13-F1
#
_entry.id   AF-A0AAX3FY13-F1
#
_cell.length_a   1.000
_cell.length_b   1.000
_cell.length_c   1.000
_cell.angle_alpha   90.00
_cell.angle_beta   90.00
_cell.angle_gamma   90.00
#
_symmetry.space_group_name_H-M   'P 1'
#
loop_
_entity.id
_entity.type
_entity.pdbx_description
1 polymer ?
#
loop_
_entity_poly.entity_id
_entity_poly.type
_entity_poly.pdbx_seq_one_letter_code
_entity_poly.pdbx_strand_id
1 'polypeptide(L)'
;MLALIFGAMIYATLLSLVLLSFIGLPLLLIGLLIPACRRRMRRQPLHFAALAVVCVIFVVCTLWKIHSDDQLGKALHPELEQDVQLDGLPLPAGAKLNLGTLEPLDSQGQPQPHGLRSLYYAKFAAPHTINGVEVTELQMYGSGPFSKMLLSRDQVVAGWPCAGGTWVTLDIADEDRLQPSRWRFSSCTLVTGADVAGVKWPSSSEVSQYDGRFSIDTIGLASPAVVIQGIALSDLSLDLDERRQPGRWNGQLAQDLTLGDWHYPRGMRVRQDTPGTLMFSPSKSDSAQNLRTGETLNAGRSIQQRREGGAVLWVKPNTGLGVLDW
;
A
#
# COMPACT_ATOMS: atom_id res chain seq x y z
N MET A 1 -28.35 1.53 -18.15
CA MET A 1 -29.31 1.19 -17.08
C MET A 1 -30.08 -0.10 -17.35
N LEU A 2 -30.76 -0.25 -18.51
CA LEU A 2 -31.46 -1.49 -18.91
C LEU A 2 -30.55 -2.74 -18.94
N ALA A 3 -29.33 -2.64 -19.48
CA ALA A 3 -28.39 -3.77 -19.55
C ALA A 3 -27.95 -4.30 -18.17
N LEU A 4 -27.84 -3.42 -17.16
CA LEU A 4 -27.50 -3.79 -15.78
C LEU A 4 -28.67 -4.51 -15.09
N ILE A 5 -29.91 -4.08 -15.37
CA ILE A 5 -31.12 -4.71 -14.82
C ILE A 5 -31.32 -6.11 -15.42
N PHE A 6 -31.12 -6.27 -16.74
CA PHE A 6 -31.17 -7.58 -17.40
C PHE A 6 -30.08 -8.53 -16.88
N GLY A 7 -28.85 -8.04 -16.70
CA GLY A 7 -27.76 -8.83 -16.12
C GLY A 7 -28.08 -9.31 -14.70
N ALA A 8 -28.63 -8.43 -13.86
CA ALA A 8 -29.02 -8.77 -12.49
C ALA A 8 -30.14 -9.82 -12.43
N MET A 9 -31.14 -9.73 -13.32
CA MET A 9 -32.23 -10.72 -13.37
C MET A 9 -31.74 -12.09 -13.84
N ILE A 10 -30.88 -12.14 -14.87
CA ILE A 10 -30.29 -13.39 -15.34
C ILE A 10 -29.42 -14.03 -14.25
N TYR A 11 -28.64 -13.23 -13.53
CA TYR A 11 -27.83 -13.72 -12.42
C TYR A 11 -28.69 -14.28 -11.28
N ALA A 12 -29.73 -13.53 -10.86
CA ALA A 12 -30.64 -13.96 -9.80
C ALA A 12 -31.40 -15.25 -10.15
N THR A 13 -31.86 -15.38 -11.41
CA THR A 13 -32.54 -16.58 -11.89
C THR A 13 -31.60 -17.79 -11.95
N LEU A 14 -30.38 -17.63 -12.46
CA LEU A 14 -29.37 -18.69 -12.46
C LEU A 14 -29.01 -19.13 -11.03
N LEU A 15 -28.79 -18.17 -10.13
CA LEU A 15 -28.52 -18.46 -8.71
C LEU A 15 -29.67 -19.23 -8.06
N SER A 16 -30.91 -18.82 -8.32
CA SER A 16 -32.11 -19.51 -7.82
C SER A 16 -32.22 -20.94 -8.37
N LEU A 17 -31.93 -21.15 -9.66
CA LEU A 17 -31.91 -22.47 -10.28
C LEU A 17 -30.84 -23.38 -9.69
N VAL A 18 -29.64 -22.86 -9.41
CA VAL A 18 -28.57 -23.60 -8.74
C VAL A 18 -29.02 -24.02 -7.35
N LEU A 19 -29.51 -23.09 -6.52
CA LEU A 19 -30.00 -23.38 -5.17
C LEU A 19 -31.13 -24.43 -5.18
N LEU A 20 -32.13 -24.25 -6.05
CA LEU A 20 -33.23 -25.19 -6.21
C LEU A 20 -32.77 -26.57 -6.69
N SER A 21 -31.74 -26.65 -7.53
CA SER A 21 -31.19 -27.92 -8.00
C SER A 21 -30.44 -28.68 -6.90
N PHE A 22 -29.66 -27.96 -6.09
CA PHE A 22 -28.94 -28.53 -4.93
C PHE A 22 -29.87 -29.01 -3.82
N ILE A 23 -31.06 -28.41 -3.67
CA ILE A 23 -32.08 -28.87 -2.71
C ILE A 23 -33.00 -29.93 -3.34
N GLY A 24 -33.41 -29.71 -4.59
CA GLY A 24 -34.36 -30.55 -5.32
C GLY A 24 -33.82 -31.93 -5.64
N LEU A 25 -32.54 -32.06 -5.99
CA LEU A 25 -31.92 -33.35 -6.29
C LEU A 25 -31.89 -34.28 -5.06
N PRO A 26 -31.42 -33.87 -3.86
CA PRO A 26 -31.55 -34.67 -2.64
C PRO A 26 -33.00 -35.02 -2.30
N LEU A 27 -33.94 -34.08 -2.44
CA LEU A 27 -35.35 -34.35 -2.16
C LEU A 27 -35.95 -35.38 -3.12
N LEU A 28 -35.56 -35.37 -4.40
CA LEU A 28 -35.95 -36.39 -5.37
C LEU A 28 -35.36 -37.76 -5.03
N LEU A 29 -34.08 -37.81 -4.64
CA LEU A 29 -33.42 -39.03 -4.20
C LEU A 29 -34.07 -39.61 -2.93
N ILE A 30 -34.36 -38.78 -1.93
CA ILE A 30 -35.08 -39.16 -0.71
C ILE A 30 -36.51 -39.62 -1.06
N GLY A 31 -37.19 -38.94 -1.98
CA GLY A 31 -38.52 -39.30 -2.45
C GLY A 31 -38.60 -40.69 -3.12
N LEU A 32 -37.50 -41.16 -3.73
CA LEU A 32 -37.40 -42.52 -4.27
C LEU A 32 -37.30 -43.59 -3.18
N LEU A 33 -36.75 -43.24 -2.02
CA LEU A 33 -36.63 -44.14 -0.86
C LEU A 33 -37.96 -44.30 -0.10
N ILE A 34 -38.87 -43.34 -0.21
CA ILE A 34 -40.18 -43.36 0.47
C ILE A 34 -41.24 -44.06 -0.42
N PRO A 35 -41.88 -45.15 0.01
CA PRO A 35 -42.79 -45.95 -0.82
C PRO A 35 -44.00 -45.17 -1.38
N ALA A 36 -44.55 -44.23 -0.60
CA ALA A 36 -45.68 -43.40 -0.99
C ALA A 36 -45.30 -42.41 -2.12
N CYS A 37 -44.15 -41.74 -1.99
CA CYS A 37 -43.64 -40.82 -3.01
C CYS A 37 -43.19 -41.58 -4.27
N ARG A 38 -42.55 -42.74 -4.13
CA ARG A 38 -42.17 -43.60 -5.26
C ARG A 38 -43.36 -44.04 -6.11
N ARG A 39 -44.51 -44.36 -5.49
CA ARG A 39 -45.76 -44.68 -6.22
C ARG A 39 -46.27 -43.48 -7.02
N ARG A 40 -46.16 -42.26 -6.47
CA ARG A 40 -46.56 -41.02 -7.14
C ARG A 40 -45.63 -40.68 -8.32
N MET A 41 -44.31 -40.83 -8.13
CA MET A 41 -43.32 -40.58 -9.20
C MET A 41 -43.49 -41.55 -10.37
N ARG A 42 -43.84 -42.82 -10.09
CA ARG A 42 -44.14 -43.81 -11.14
C ARG A 42 -45.39 -43.50 -11.97
N ARG A 43 -46.33 -42.69 -11.45
CA ARG A 43 -47.53 -42.27 -12.21
C ARG A 43 -47.24 -41.15 -13.21
N GLN A 44 -46.17 -40.37 -13.01
CA GLN A 44 -45.77 -39.27 -13.89
C GLN A 44 -44.25 -39.29 -14.13
N PRO A 45 -43.71 -40.37 -14.72
CA PRO A 45 -42.27 -40.60 -14.78
C PRO A 45 -41.54 -39.52 -15.58
N LEU A 46 -42.14 -39.01 -16.65
CA LEU A 46 -41.54 -38.00 -17.52
C LEU A 46 -41.28 -36.67 -16.80
N HIS A 47 -42.18 -36.21 -15.94
CA HIS A 47 -42.04 -34.92 -15.25
C HIS A 47 -40.92 -34.97 -14.20
N PHE A 48 -40.89 -36.03 -13.40
CA PHE A 48 -39.83 -36.22 -12.41
C PHE A 48 -38.48 -36.55 -13.05
N ALA A 49 -38.46 -37.27 -14.18
CA ALA A 49 -37.25 -37.49 -14.96
C ALA A 49 -36.71 -36.18 -15.55
N ALA A 50 -37.56 -35.35 -16.17
CA ALA A 50 -37.15 -34.05 -16.68
C ALA A 50 -36.60 -33.14 -15.57
N LEU A 51 -37.29 -33.07 -14.42
CA LEU A 51 -36.82 -32.30 -13.26
C LEU A 51 -35.48 -32.83 -12.74
N ALA A 52 -35.33 -34.16 -12.64
CA ALA A 52 -34.07 -34.78 -12.22
C ALA A 52 -32.94 -34.45 -13.21
N VAL A 53 -33.17 -34.55 -14.52
CA VAL A 53 -32.19 -34.21 -15.56
C VAL A 53 -31.75 -32.75 -15.43
N VAL A 54 -32.70 -31.81 -15.28
CA VAL A 54 -32.38 -30.39 -15.09
C VAL A 54 -31.53 -30.19 -13.83
N CYS A 55 -31.94 -30.77 -12.69
CA CYS A 55 -31.18 -30.65 -11.45
C CYS A 55 -29.76 -31.24 -11.57
N VAL A 56 -29.63 -32.42 -12.21
CA VAL A 56 -28.33 -33.06 -12.46
C VAL A 56 -27.44 -32.17 -13.32
N ILE A 57 -27.94 -31.59 -14.41
CA ILE A 57 -27.15 -30.71 -15.28
C ILE A 57 -26.60 -29.53 -14.48
N PHE A 58 -27.45 -28.82 -13.72
CA PHE A 58 -27.01 -27.67 -12.94
C PHE A 58 -25.99 -28.06 -11.86
N VAL A 59 -26.22 -29.16 -11.14
CA VAL A 59 -25.29 -29.64 -10.10
C VAL A 59 -23.95 -30.05 -10.72
N VAL A 60 -23.95 -30.85 -11.79
CA VAL A 60 -22.72 -31.31 -12.47
C VAL A 60 -21.93 -30.13 -13.04
N CYS A 61 -22.58 -29.22 -13.76
CA CYS A 61 -21.91 -28.03 -14.30
C CYS A 61 -21.33 -27.14 -13.19
N THR A 62 -22.04 -26.97 -12.07
CA THR A 62 -21.56 -26.17 -10.94
C THR A 62 -20.36 -26.84 -10.27
N LEU A 63 -20.44 -28.15 -10.00
CA LEU A 63 -19.33 -28.91 -9.40
C LEU A 63 -18.11 -28.95 -10.32
N TRP A 64 -18.31 -29.11 -11.64
CA TRP A 64 -17.23 -28.99 -12.62
C TRP A 64 -16.58 -27.63 -12.51
N LYS A 65 -17.35 -26.54 -12.56
CA LYS A 65 -16.81 -25.18 -12.48
C LYS A 65 -16.02 -24.97 -11.19
N ILE A 66 -16.56 -25.37 -10.04
CA ILE A 66 -15.85 -25.29 -8.75
C ILE A 66 -14.54 -26.08 -8.80
N HIS A 67 -14.55 -27.30 -9.34
CA HIS A 67 -13.35 -28.12 -9.46
C HIS A 67 -12.32 -27.50 -10.39
N SER A 68 -12.76 -26.98 -11.55
CA SER A 68 -11.89 -26.31 -12.52
C SER A 68 -11.27 -25.04 -11.92
N ASP A 69 -12.07 -24.24 -11.21
CA ASP A 69 -11.61 -23.02 -10.56
C ASP A 69 -10.63 -23.35 -9.42
N ASP A 70 -10.84 -24.45 -8.67
CA ASP A 70 -9.90 -24.97 -7.65
C ASP A 70 -8.57 -25.44 -8.25
N GLN A 71 -8.60 -26.16 -9.39
CA GLN A 71 -7.39 -26.59 -10.08
C GLN A 71 -6.60 -25.40 -10.62
N LEU A 72 -7.28 -24.42 -11.23
CA LEU A 72 -6.66 -23.18 -11.67
C LEU A 72 -6.07 -22.41 -10.49
N GLY A 73 -6.81 -22.32 -9.39
CA GLY A 73 -6.34 -21.70 -8.15
C GLY A 73 -5.06 -22.34 -7.63
N LYS A 74 -4.98 -23.67 -7.59
CA LYS A 74 -3.76 -24.40 -7.20
C LYS A 74 -2.59 -24.14 -8.15
N ALA A 75 -2.87 -24.11 -9.46
CA ALA A 75 -1.84 -23.88 -10.46
C ALA A 75 -1.29 -22.43 -10.44
N LEU A 76 -2.09 -21.45 -10.00
CA LEU A 76 -1.66 -20.07 -9.77
C LEU A 76 -0.93 -19.88 -8.44
N HIS A 77 -1.02 -20.83 -7.51
CA HIS A 77 -0.36 -20.77 -6.19
C HIS A 77 0.61 -21.95 -5.96
N PRO A 78 1.61 -22.16 -6.83
CA PRO A 78 2.53 -23.27 -6.68
C PRO A 78 3.52 -23.05 -5.53
N GLU A 79 3.99 -24.14 -4.93
CA GLU A 79 5.16 -24.17 -4.06
C GLU A 79 6.34 -24.74 -4.86
N LEU A 80 7.49 -24.06 -4.84
CA LEU A 80 8.65 -24.51 -5.60
C LEU A 80 9.29 -25.75 -4.96
N GLU A 81 9.44 -26.82 -5.72
CA GLU A 81 10.12 -28.04 -5.25
C GLU A 81 11.65 -27.92 -5.29
N GLN A 82 12.17 -27.06 -6.16
CA GLN A 82 13.59 -26.85 -6.40
C GLN A 82 13.89 -25.36 -6.59
N ASP A 83 15.16 -25.00 -6.45
CA ASP A 83 15.62 -23.64 -6.73
C ASP A 83 15.41 -23.30 -8.21
N VAL A 84 14.88 -22.12 -8.48
CA VAL A 84 14.60 -21.61 -9.83
C VAL A 84 15.22 -20.22 -9.98
N GLN A 85 15.88 -19.97 -11.12
CA GLN A 85 16.35 -18.64 -11.50
C GLN A 85 15.45 -18.09 -12.62
N LEU A 86 14.82 -16.94 -12.39
CA LEU A 86 13.97 -16.26 -13.37
C LEU A 86 14.62 -14.96 -13.81
N ASP A 87 15.23 -14.93 -15.00
CA ASP A 87 15.85 -13.73 -15.60
C ASP A 87 16.79 -12.93 -14.64
N GLY A 88 17.39 -13.62 -13.66
CA GLY A 88 18.26 -13.03 -12.64
C GLY A 88 17.67 -13.02 -11.23
N LEU A 89 16.36 -13.17 -11.06
CA LEU A 89 15.71 -13.33 -9.76
C LEU A 89 15.86 -14.78 -9.25
N PRO A 90 16.61 -15.02 -8.15
CA PRO A 90 16.66 -16.32 -7.51
C PRO A 90 15.37 -16.56 -6.71
N LEU A 91 14.77 -17.74 -6.87
CA LEU A 91 13.66 -18.22 -6.07
C LEU A 91 14.06 -19.57 -5.46
N PRO A 92 14.15 -19.69 -4.12
CA PRO A 92 14.56 -20.92 -3.49
C PRO A 92 13.42 -21.95 -3.45
N ALA A 93 13.78 -23.23 -3.31
CA ALA A 93 12.85 -24.30 -2.97
C ALA A 93 12.04 -23.96 -1.70
N GLY A 94 10.79 -24.41 -1.65
CA GLY A 94 9.82 -24.12 -0.60
C GLY A 94 9.18 -22.72 -0.70
N ALA A 95 9.55 -21.89 -1.67
CA ALA A 95 8.90 -20.61 -1.89
C ALA A 95 7.46 -20.82 -2.40
N LYS A 96 6.50 -20.16 -1.73
CA LYS A 96 5.08 -20.16 -2.12
C LYS A 96 4.82 -18.97 -3.01
N LEU A 97 4.42 -19.23 -4.24
CA LEU A 97 4.21 -18.21 -5.25
C LEU A 97 2.72 -17.90 -5.40
N ASN A 98 2.44 -16.72 -5.92
CA ASN A 98 1.16 -16.32 -6.47
C ASN A 98 1.44 -15.70 -7.84
N LEU A 99 0.90 -16.34 -8.87
CA LEU A 99 1.09 -16.00 -10.27
C LEU A 99 -0.16 -15.25 -10.77
N GLY A 100 0.03 -14.26 -11.65
CA GLY A 100 -1.09 -13.49 -12.19
C GLY A 100 -1.92 -14.27 -13.21
N THR A 101 -1.29 -15.13 -14.01
CA THR A 101 -1.92 -15.88 -15.10
C THR A 101 -0.99 -17.00 -15.60
N LEU A 102 -1.58 -18.08 -16.08
CA LEU A 102 -0.86 -19.19 -16.73
C LEU A 102 -0.92 -19.09 -18.25
N GLU A 103 -1.85 -18.29 -18.76
CA GLU A 103 -2.16 -18.16 -20.18
C GLU A 103 -1.25 -17.13 -20.85
N PRO A 104 -0.67 -17.46 -22.02
CA PRO A 104 0.24 -16.56 -22.74
C PRO A 104 -0.46 -15.37 -23.40
N LEU A 105 -1.78 -15.46 -23.59
CA LEU A 105 -2.60 -14.43 -24.22
C LEU A 105 -3.63 -13.92 -23.22
N ASP A 106 -3.86 -12.62 -23.20
CA ASP A 106 -4.91 -12.00 -22.43
C ASP A 106 -6.30 -12.22 -23.06
N SER A 107 -7.35 -11.71 -22.41
CA SER A 107 -8.73 -11.79 -22.92
C SER A 107 -8.97 -11.14 -24.28
N GLN A 108 -8.06 -10.28 -24.74
CA GLN A 108 -8.09 -9.56 -26.02
C GLN A 108 -7.19 -10.22 -27.07
N GLY A 109 -6.55 -11.34 -26.74
CA GLY A 109 -5.61 -12.05 -27.61
C GLY A 109 -4.24 -11.39 -27.70
N GLN A 110 -3.90 -10.47 -26.81
CA GLN A 110 -2.57 -9.84 -26.75
C GLN A 110 -1.61 -10.69 -25.93
N PRO A 111 -0.32 -10.78 -26.31
CA PRO A 111 0.69 -11.45 -25.51
C PRO A 111 0.86 -10.82 -24.12
N GLN A 112 0.99 -11.66 -23.08
CA GLN A 112 1.22 -11.23 -21.70
C GLN A 112 2.25 -12.13 -20.97
N PRO A 113 2.91 -11.63 -19.90
CA PRO A 113 3.70 -12.47 -19.02
C PRO A 113 2.83 -13.58 -18.40
N HIS A 114 3.31 -14.82 -18.42
CA HIS A 114 2.56 -16.00 -17.97
C HIS A 114 3.45 -16.98 -17.21
N GLY A 115 2.82 -17.91 -16.47
CA GLY A 115 3.52 -18.89 -15.64
C GLY A 115 4.40 -18.20 -14.60
N LEU A 116 5.63 -18.68 -14.40
CA LEU A 116 6.54 -18.08 -13.42
C LEU A 116 6.91 -16.62 -13.74
N ARG A 117 6.85 -16.20 -15.00
CA ARG A 117 7.12 -14.79 -15.39
C ARG A 117 5.97 -13.86 -15.03
N SER A 118 4.79 -14.38 -14.71
CA SER A 118 3.66 -13.61 -14.18
C SER A 118 3.67 -13.49 -12.65
N LEU A 119 4.80 -13.81 -11.99
CA LEU A 119 4.98 -13.74 -10.54
C LEU A 119 4.47 -12.42 -9.95
N TYR A 120 3.42 -12.49 -9.17
CA TYR A 120 2.81 -11.35 -8.47
C TYR A 120 3.27 -11.25 -7.02
N TYR A 121 3.47 -12.39 -6.36
CA TYR A 121 3.93 -12.45 -4.98
C TYR A 121 4.67 -13.75 -4.71
N ALA A 122 5.71 -13.67 -3.87
CA ALA A 122 6.45 -14.81 -3.36
C ALA A 122 6.62 -14.69 -1.85
N LYS A 123 6.36 -15.78 -1.14
CA LYS A 123 6.66 -15.94 0.29
C LYS A 123 7.71 -17.01 0.46
N PHE A 124 8.83 -16.66 1.08
CA PHE A 124 9.95 -17.56 1.27
C PHE A 124 9.78 -18.37 2.56
N ALA A 125 10.17 -19.65 2.54
CA ALA A 125 10.11 -20.53 3.71
C ALA A 125 11.10 -20.12 4.81
N ALA A 126 12.20 -19.49 4.43
CA ALA A 126 13.21 -18.91 5.30
C ALA A 126 13.66 -17.56 4.71
N PRO A 127 14.29 -16.66 5.50
CA PRO A 127 14.85 -15.43 4.97
C PRO A 127 15.77 -15.70 3.77
N HIS A 128 15.52 -15.00 2.67
CA HIS A 128 16.21 -15.17 1.40
C HIS A 128 16.89 -13.86 0.99
N THR A 129 18.01 -13.94 0.28
CA THR A 129 18.76 -12.74 -0.11
C THR A 129 18.50 -12.37 -1.56
N ILE A 130 18.00 -11.15 -1.79
CA ILE A 130 17.80 -10.58 -3.13
C ILE A 130 18.64 -9.31 -3.22
N ASN A 131 19.60 -9.28 -4.17
CA ASN A 131 20.53 -8.16 -4.36
C ASN A 131 21.22 -7.69 -3.05
N GLY A 132 21.63 -8.65 -2.22
CA GLY A 132 22.29 -8.39 -0.93
C GLY A 132 21.36 -7.97 0.20
N VAL A 133 20.05 -7.91 -0.01
CA VAL A 133 19.03 -7.58 1.00
C VAL A 133 18.31 -8.85 1.44
N GLU A 134 18.21 -9.06 2.75
CA GLU A 134 17.52 -10.23 3.30
C GLU A 134 16.03 -9.97 3.50
N VAL A 135 15.21 -10.82 2.90
CA VAL A 135 13.76 -10.62 2.75
C VAL A 135 12.99 -11.91 3.06
N THR A 136 11.75 -11.78 3.49
CA THR A 136 10.84 -12.91 3.73
C THR A 136 9.72 -12.99 2.69
N GLU A 137 9.37 -11.86 2.08
CA GLU A 137 8.33 -11.76 1.07
C GLU A 137 8.74 -10.80 -0.04
N LEU A 138 8.29 -11.09 -1.26
CA LEU A 138 8.46 -10.27 -2.45
C LEU A 138 7.08 -10.06 -3.08
N GLN A 139 6.73 -8.82 -3.37
CA GLN A 139 5.51 -8.45 -4.08
C GLN A 139 5.88 -7.68 -5.35
N MET A 140 5.35 -8.12 -6.47
CA MET A 140 5.60 -7.57 -7.79
C MET A 140 4.28 -7.16 -8.40
N TYR A 141 4.02 -5.87 -8.52
CA TYR A 141 2.76 -5.42 -9.10
C TYR A 141 2.73 -5.73 -10.60
N GLY A 142 1.58 -6.19 -11.11
CA GLY A 142 1.43 -6.59 -12.50
C GLY A 142 1.38 -5.42 -13.49
N SER A 143 0.99 -4.22 -13.05
CA SER A 143 0.73 -3.05 -13.91
C SER A 143 1.10 -1.70 -13.25
N GLY A 144 2.08 -1.70 -12.34
CA GLY A 144 2.55 -0.48 -11.68
C GLY A 144 4.07 -0.49 -11.52
N PRO A 145 4.72 0.70 -11.43
CA PRO A 145 6.17 0.84 -11.49
C PRO A 145 6.88 0.39 -10.20
N PHE A 146 6.20 -0.34 -9.31
CA PHE A 146 6.73 -0.65 -8.00
C PHE A 146 6.82 -2.16 -7.75
N SER A 147 7.84 -2.59 -7.04
CA SER A 147 7.82 -3.85 -6.29
C SER A 147 8.17 -3.59 -4.84
N LYS A 148 7.81 -4.53 -3.98
CA LYS A 148 8.04 -4.43 -2.55
C LYS A 148 8.76 -5.67 -2.05
N MET A 149 9.70 -5.45 -1.14
CA MET A 149 10.42 -6.50 -0.44
C MET A 149 10.20 -6.36 1.06
N LEU A 150 9.68 -7.39 1.71
CA LEU A 150 9.49 -7.39 3.16
C LEU A 150 10.81 -7.78 3.82
N LEU A 151 11.40 -6.87 4.59
CA LEU A 151 12.68 -7.10 5.24
C LEU A 151 12.56 -8.11 6.37
N SER A 152 13.50 -9.06 6.44
CA SER A 152 13.56 -10.03 7.55
C SER A 152 14.05 -9.42 8.87
N ARG A 153 14.90 -8.40 8.79
CA ARG A 153 15.55 -7.71 9.92
C ARG A 153 15.88 -6.26 9.58
N ASP A 154 16.24 -5.51 10.60
CA ASP A 154 16.88 -4.20 10.45
C ASP A 154 18.17 -4.37 9.64
N GLN A 155 18.31 -3.60 8.56
CA GLN A 155 19.48 -3.66 7.70
C GLN A 155 19.62 -2.39 6.85
N VAL A 156 20.79 -2.22 6.24
CA VAL A 156 21.05 -1.09 5.35
C VAL A 156 20.63 -1.45 3.92
N VAL A 157 19.74 -0.66 3.34
CA VAL A 157 19.29 -0.80 1.94
C VAL A 157 19.55 0.51 1.21
N ALA A 158 20.32 0.49 0.12
CA ALA A 158 20.74 1.69 -0.62
C ALA A 158 21.37 2.80 0.27
N GLY A 159 22.02 2.39 1.36
CA GLY A 159 22.63 3.29 2.34
C GLY A 159 21.66 3.86 3.39
N TRP A 160 20.41 3.40 3.44
CA TRP A 160 19.41 3.80 4.44
C TRP A 160 19.22 2.70 5.50
N PRO A 161 19.16 3.05 6.80
CA PRO A 161 18.88 2.08 7.85
C PRO A 161 17.38 1.75 7.87
N CYS A 162 16.97 0.74 7.12
CA CYS A 162 15.58 0.33 6.98
C CYS A 162 15.18 -0.69 8.07
N ALA A 163 13.97 -0.55 8.59
CA ALA A 163 13.43 -1.37 9.66
C ALA A 163 13.01 -2.77 9.18
N GLY A 164 13.36 -3.81 9.93
CA GLY A 164 12.88 -5.17 9.74
C GLY A 164 11.38 -5.28 9.94
N GLY A 165 10.76 -6.24 9.25
CA GLY A 165 9.31 -6.40 9.26
C GLY A 165 8.54 -5.31 8.52
N THR A 166 9.24 -4.41 7.81
CA THR A 166 8.64 -3.37 6.96
C THR A 166 9.00 -3.59 5.49
N TRP A 167 8.20 -2.99 4.62
CA TRP A 167 8.39 -3.09 3.18
C TRP A 167 9.39 -2.03 2.69
N VAL A 168 10.35 -2.46 1.89
CA VAL A 168 11.11 -1.57 0.99
C VAL A 168 10.36 -1.52 -0.33
N THR A 169 10.06 -0.31 -0.79
CA THR A 169 9.50 -0.08 -2.12
C THR A 169 10.63 0.20 -3.10
N LEU A 170 10.53 -0.40 -4.28
CA LEU A 170 11.49 -0.29 -5.37
C LEU A 170 10.77 0.21 -6.62
N ASP A 171 11.37 1.15 -7.33
CA ASP A 171 10.94 1.60 -8.65
C ASP A 171 11.57 0.71 -9.74
N ILE A 172 10.74 0.21 -10.65
CA ILE A 172 11.08 -0.83 -11.62
C ILE A 172 10.39 -0.54 -12.96
N ALA A 173 11.18 -0.61 -14.04
CA ALA A 173 10.65 -0.64 -15.40
C ALA A 173 10.13 -2.05 -15.74
N ASP A 174 9.09 -2.15 -16.56
CA ASP A 174 8.42 -3.42 -16.87
C ASP A 174 9.40 -4.48 -17.44
N GLU A 175 10.36 -4.06 -18.28
CA GLU A 175 11.41 -4.93 -18.84
C GLU A 175 12.42 -5.45 -17.80
N ASP A 176 12.54 -4.76 -16.66
CA ASP A 176 13.50 -5.03 -15.59
C ASP A 176 12.86 -5.77 -14.40
N ARG A 177 11.58 -6.11 -14.53
CA ARG A 177 10.74 -6.70 -13.49
C ARG A 177 11.38 -7.90 -12.79
N LEU A 178 12.06 -8.77 -13.52
CA LEU A 178 12.71 -9.98 -13.00
C LEU A 178 14.24 -9.84 -12.82
N GLN A 179 14.78 -8.61 -12.89
CA GLN A 179 16.21 -8.32 -12.80
C GLN A 179 16.52 -7.47 -11.55
N PRO A 180 16.70 -8.07 -10.37
CA PRO A 180 16.91 -7.33 -9.11
C PRO A 180 18.06 -6.33 -9.11
N SER A 181 19.08 -6.54 -9.93
CA SER A 181 20.21 -5.62 -10.10
C SER A 181 19.83 -4.29 -10.74
N ARG A 182 18.67 -4.21 -11.41
CA ARG A 182 18.17 -3.01 -12.09
C ARG A 182 17.08 -2.27 -11.29
N TRP A 183 16.64 -2.85 -10.18
CA TRP A 183 15.64 -2.23 -9.32
C TRP A 183 16.22 -1.03 -8.59
N ARG A 184 15.48 0.08 -8.57
CA ARG A 184 15.91 1.32 -7.92
C ARG A 184 15.20 1.47 -6.59
N PHE A 185 15.94 1.91 -5.58
CA PHE A 185 15.33 2.25 -4.29
C PHE A 185 14.27 3.34 -4.49
N SER A 186 13.10 3.18 -3.87
CA SER A 186 12.06 4.20 -3.85
C SER A 186 11.71 4.62 -2.43
N SER A 187 11.42 3.69 -1.52
CA SER A 187 11.15 4.06 -0.12
C SER A 187 11.43 2.93 0.87
N CYS A 188 11.64 3.29 2.13
CA CYS A 188 11.57 2.34 3.24
C CYS A 188 11.26 3.02 4.57
N THR A 189 10.65 2.29 5.49
CA THR A 189 10.54 2.72 6.88
C THR A 189 11.92 2.66 7.55
N LEU A 190 12.30 3.73 8.23
CA LEU A 190 13.57 3.83 8.96
C LEU A 190 13.52 3.04 10.28
N VAL A 191 14.68 2.52 10.68
CA VAL A 191 14.88 1.98 12.03
C VAL A 191 14.56 3.05 13.07
N THR A 192 13.86 2.66 14.13
CA THR A 192 13.51 3.59 15.21
C THR A 192 14.78 4.10 15.89
N GLY A 193 14.91 5.41 16.02
CA GLY A 193 16.07 6.07 16.60
C GLY A 193 17.25 6.25 15.63
N ALA A 194 17.09 5.93 14.34
CA ALA A 194 18.10 6.18 13.33
C ALA A 194 18.48 7.67 13.28
N ASP A 195 19.78 7.96 13.28
CA ASP A 195 20.31 9.30 13.09
C ASP A 195 20.59 9.52 11.60
N VAL A 196 19.80 10.38 10.98
CA VAL A 196 19.90 10.72 9.57
C VAL A 196 19.87 12.23 9.45
N ALA A 197 20.88 12.79 8.78
CA ALA A 197 21.02 14.24 8.61
C ALA A 197 21.10 15.00 9.96
N GLY A 198 21.62 14.36 11.02
CA GLY A 198 21.72 14.95 12.36
C GLY A 198 20.39 15.02 13.11
N VAL A 199 19.39 14.27 12.64
CA VAL A 199 18.04 14.19 13.22
C VAL A 199 17.78 12.73 13.61
N LYS A 200 17.31 12.52 14.85
CA LYS A 200 16.89 11.19 15.30
C LYS A 200 15.43 10.96 14.93
N TRP A 201 15.19 9.95 14.12
CA TRP A 201 13.87 9.64 13.58
C TRP A 201 13.13 8.63 14.45
N PRO A 202 11.86 8.88 14.80
CA PRO A 202 11.05 7.94 15.56
C PRO A 202 10.59 6.76 14.70
N SER A 203 9.88 5.81 15.31
CA SER A 203 9.12 4.79 14.59
C SER A 203 8.16 5.44 13.59
N SER A 204 7.84 4.73 12.51
CA SER A 204 6.95 5.22 11.44
C SER A 204 7.52 6.41 10.66
N SER A 205 8.83 6.62 10.68
CA SER A 205 9.49 7.54 9.75
C SER A 205 9.80 6.79 8.46
N GLU A 206 9.50 7.37 7.31
CA GLU A 206 9.82 6.80 6.00
C GLU A 206 10.76 7.73 5.26
N VAL A 207 11.82 7.14 4.70
CA VAL A 207 12.61 7.81 3.66
C VAL A 207 12.01 7.44 2.32
N SER A 208 11.80 8.44 1.46
CA SER A 208 11.29 8.24 0.12
C SER A 208 12.15 8.98 -0.90
N GLN A 209 12.16 8.50 -2.13
CA GLN A 209 12.81 9.12 -3.27
C GLN A 209 11.75 9.43 -4.33
N TYR A 210 11.66 10.71 -4.69
CA TYR A 210 10.79 11.19 -5.75
C TYR A 210 11.57 12.15 -6.64
N ASP A 211 11.54 11.92 -7.97
CA ASP A 211 12.21 12.79 -8.95
C ASP A 211 13.70 13.04 -8.60
N GLY A 212 14.41 11.97 -8.21
CA GLY A 212 15.82 12.02 -7.82
C GLY A 212 16.11 12.65 -6.46
N ARG A 213 15.11 13.23 -5.77
CA ARG A 213 15.25 13.88 -4.47
C ARG A 213 14.78 12.97 -3.35
N PHE A 214 15.48 13.03 -2.21
CA PHE A 214 15.11 12.27 -1.03
C PHE A 214 14.36 13.16 -0.04
N SER A 215 13.27 12.64 0.51
CA SER A 215 12.60 13.21 1.68
C SER A 215 12.52 12.18 2.80
N ILE A 216 12.40 12.67 4.04
CA ILE A 216 12.05 11.85 5.18
C ILE A 216 10.84 12.47 5.86
N ASP A 217 9.82 11.65 6.06
CA ASP A 217 8.52 12.07 6.55
C ASP A 217 8.11 11.20 7.74
N THR A 218 7.53 11.80 8.78
CA THR A 218 6.85 11.04 9.83
C THR A 218 5.46 10.62 9.36
N ILE A 219 5.18 9.33 9.29
CA ILE A 219 3.90 8.80 8.84
C ILE A 219 2.92 8.65 9.99
N GLY A 220 1.72 9.19 9.82
CA GLY A 220 0.59 8.92 10.70
C GLY A 220 0.39 9.97 11.80
N LEU A 221 -0.87 10.09 12.21
CA LEU A 221 -1.41 11.21 13.03
C LEU A 221 -0.85 11.29 14.47
N ALA A 222 -0.15 10.26 14.95
CA ALA A 222 0.33 10.15 16.33
C ALA A 222 1.84 9.84 16.42
N SER A 223 2.61 10.20 15.40
CA SER A 223 4.06 10.03 15.42
C SER A 223 4.70 10.84 16.56
N PRO A 224 5.69 10.27 17.29
CA PRO A 224 6.45 11.01 18.27
C PRO A 224 7.08 12.27 17.68
N ALA A 225 7.26 13.29 18.51
CA ALA A 225 7.88 14.53 18.06
C ALA A 225 9.35 14.31 17.65
N VAL A 226 9.75 14.97 16.56
CA VAL A 226 11.11 14.98 16.04
C VAL A 226 11.76 16.31 16.38
N VAL A 227 12.97 16.28 16.92
CA VAL A 227 13.73 17.50 17.23
C VAL A 227 14.68 17.79 16.08
N ILE A 228 14.48 18.90 15.40
CA ILE A 228 15.39 19.43 14.38
C ILE A 228 15.86 20.82 14.82
N GLN A 229 17.17 21.02 14.88
CA GLN A 229 17.77 22.32 15.24
C GLN A 229 17.24 22.92 16.57
N GLY A 230 16.87 22.06 17.53
CA GLY A 230 16.33 22.47 18.84
C GLY A 230 14.82 22.77 18.84
N ILE A 231 14.12 22.55 17.73
CA ILE A 231 12.67 22.74 17.61
C ILE A 231 12.02 21.36 17.57
N ALA A 232 11.10 21.10 18.50
CA ALA A 232 10.33 19.86 18.53
C ALA A 232 9.11 19.98 17.61
N LEU A 233 9.01 19.08 16.64
CA LEU A 233 7.99 19.09 15.59
C LEU A 233 7.19 17.80 15.57
N SER A 234 5.89 17.90 15.38
CA SER A 234 5.04 16.82 14.88
C SER A 234 4.89 16.95 13.37
N ASP A 235 4.67 15.82 12.69
CA ASP A 235 4.45 15.80 11.24
C ASP A 235 5.60 16.45 10.46
N LEU A 236 6.83 16.05 10.77
CA LEU A 236 8.03 16.58 10.12
C LEU A 236 8.21 15.95 8.74
N SER A 237 8.39 16.81 7.75
CA SER A 237 8.85 16.49 6.41
C SER A 237 10.19 17.20 6.17
N LEU A 238 11.24 16.44 5.89
CA LEU A 238 12.60 16.93 5.65
C LEU A 238 13.05 16.54 4.24
N ASP A 239 13.31 17.54 3.39
CA ASP A 239 14.02 17.36 2.14
C ASP A 239 15.52 17.24 2.39
N LEU A 240 16.16 16.32 1.68
CA LEU A 240 17.60 16.16 1.68
C LEU A 240 18.21 16.68 0.38
N ASP A 241 19.41 17.23 0.47
CA ASP A 241 20.19 17.60 -0.71
C ASP A 241 20.85 16.37 -1.37
N GLU A 242 21.56 16.58 -2.48
CA GLU A 242 22.28 15.53 -3.21
C GLU A 242 23.32 14.80 -2.35
N ARG A 243 23.82 15.43 -1.28
CA ARG A 243 24.78 14.88 -0.32
C ARG A 243 24.10 14.29 0.92
N ARG A 244 22.78 14.12 0.88
CA ARG A 244 21.93 13.64 1.99
C ARG A 244 22.03 14.52 3.24
N GLN A 245 22.34 15.80 3.07
CA GLN A 245 22.36 16.79 4.13
C GLN A 245 20.96 17.41 4.30
N PRO A 246 20.62 17.88 5.50
CA PRO A 246 19.30 18.46 5.75
C PRO A 246 19.14 19.76 4.95
N GLY A 247 18.12 19.79 4.10
CA GLY A 247 17.77 20.92 3.25
C GLY A 247 16.60 21.70 3.84
N ARG A 248 15.49 21.73 3.09
CA ARG A 248 14.24 22.35 3.53
C ARG A 248 13.48 21.41 4.43
N TRP A 249 12.76 21.94 5.39
CA TRP A 249 11.86 21.14 6.20
C TRP A 249 10.64 21.93 6.60
N ASN A 250 9.55 21.20 6.87
CA ASN A 250 8.32 21.76 7.39
C ASN A 250 7.69 20.79 8.39
N GLY A 251 6.91 21.34 9.31
CA GLY A 251 6.14 20.55 10.27
C GLY A 251 5.25 21.44 11.13
N GLN A 252 4.73 20.89 12.21
CA GLN A 252 3.93 21.58 13.20
C GLN A 252 4.66 21.58 14.54
N LEU A 253 4.58 22.67 15.31
CA LEU A 253 5.17 22.73 16.64
C LEU A 253 4.55 21.66 17.54
N ALA A 254 5.37 20.77 18.11
CA ALA A 254 4.92 19.77 19.07
C ALA A 254 4.63 20.36 20.46
N GLN A 255 5.19 21.54 20.73
CA GLN A 255 5.06 22.30 21.98
C GLN A 255 5.16 23.79 21.66
N ASP A 256 4.72 24.64 22.59
CA ASP A 256 4.83 26.08 22.43
C ASP A 256 6.30 26.52 22.25
N LEU A 257 6.51 27.54 21.44
CA LEU A 257 7.82 28.11 21.14
C LEU A 257 7.77 29.63 21.25
N THR A 258 8.74 30.22 21.94
CA THR A 258 8.96 31.66 21.91
C THR A 258 10.22 31.98 21.11
N LEU A 259 10.10 32.86 20.12
CA LEU A 259 11.20 33.30 19.28
C LEU A 259 11.19 34.84 19.15
N GLY A 260 12.17 35.48 19.79
CA GLY A 260 12.18 36.94 19.94
C GLY A 260 10.98 37.40 20.78
N ASP A 261 10.27 38.41 20.29
CA ASP A 261 9.06 38.95 20.94
C ASP A 261 7.80 38.09 20.71
N TRP A 262 7.87 37.03 19.90
CA TRP A 262 6.69 36.26 19.47
C TRP A 262 6.58 34.92 20.18
N HIS A 263 5.37 34.61 20.65
CA HIS A 263 4.97 33.32 21.19
C HIS A 263 4.09 32.59 20.19
N TYR A 264 4.44 31.34 19.92
CA TYR A 264 3.80 30.43 18.98
C TYR A 264 3.25 29.22 19.74
N PRO A 265 1.94 28.94 19.68
CA PRO A 265 1.36 27.77 20.33
C PRO A 265 1.73 26.47 19.62
N ARG A 266 1.63 25.34 20.34
CA ARG A 266 1.60 23.99 19.76
C ARG A 266 0.61 23.92 18.59
N GLY A 267 0.97 23.18 17.53
CA GLY A 267 0.18 23.02 16.31
C GLY A 267 0.46 24.09 15.25
N MET A 268 1.10 25.20 15.61
CA MET A 268 1.56 26.22 14.66
C MET A 268 2.46 25.59 13.60
N ARG A 269 2.16 25.82 12.32
CA ARG A 269 3.02 25.36 11.23
C ARG A 269 4.29 26.20 11.20
N VAL A 270 5.42 25.51 11.09
CA VAL A 270 6.73 26.13 10.95
C VAL A 270 7.52 25.42 9.86
N ARG A 271 8.25 26.20 9.06
CA ARG A 271 9.14 25.66 8.04
C ARG A 271 10.41 26.47 7.90
N GLN A 272 11.42 25.85 7.32
CA GLN A 272 12.68 26.47 6.96
C GLN A 272 12.93 26.29 5.47
N ASP A 273 12.71 27.35 4.69
CA ASP A 273 13.00 27.35 3.25
C ASP A 273 14.46 27.73 2.96
N THR A 274 15.10 28.47 3.87
CA THR A 274 16.48 28.98 3.75
C THR A 274 17.20 28.86 5.10
N PRO A 275 18.47 28.37 5.12
CA PRO A 275 19.32 28.33 6.31
C PRO A 275 19.24 29.59 7.18
N GLY A 276 18.96 29.41 8.47
CA GLY A 276 18.95 30.49 9.47
C GLY A 276 17.66 31.32 9.53
N THR A 277 16.63 30.98 8.75
CA THR A 277 15.32 31.64 8.82
C THR A 277 14.21 30.63 9.08
N LEU A 278 13.21 31.06 9.83
CA LEU A 278 12.01 30.27 10.12
C LEU A 278 10.80 31.05 9.66
N MET A 279 9.85 30.37 9.04
CA MET A 279 8.56 30.94 8.69
C MET A 279 7.47 30.24 9.49
N PHE A 280 6.68 31.04 10.21
CA PHE A 280 5.54 30.56 10.99
C PHE A 280 4.25 30.97 10.30
N SER A 281 3.32 30.02 10.20
CA SER A 281 2.04 30.18 9.53
C SER A 281 0.92 29.74 10.49
N PRO A 282 0.17 30.69 11.06
CA PRO A 282 -0.97 30.41 11.91
C PRO A 282 -2.06 29.67 11.17
N SER A 283 -2.89 29.06 12.00
CA SER A 283 -4.14 28.46 11.58
C SER A 283 -5.34 29.25 12.06
N LYS A 284 -6.55 28.78 11.74
CA LYS A 284 -7.77 29.30 12.38
C LYS A 284 -7.82 29.07 13.89
N SER A 285 -7.18 28.01 14.40
CA SER A 285 -7.19 27.64 15.83
C SER A 285 -5.98 28.17 16.61
N ASP A 286 -4.87 28.47 15.92
CA ASP A 286 -3.55 28.62 16.52
C ASP A 286 -2.93 29.93 16.04
N SER A 287 -3.31 31.04 16.68
CA SER A 287 -2.73 32.36 16.43
C SER A 287 -1.46 32.59 17.25
N ALA A 288 -0.48 33.29 16.68
CA ALA A 288 0.71 33.71 17.43
C ALA A 288 0.49 35.08 18.09
N GLN A 289 1.17 35.34 19.20
CA GLN A 289 1.07 36.61 19.92
C GLN A 289 2.44 37.26 20.08
N ASN A 290 2.52 38.56 19.80
CA ASN A 290 3.66 39.38 20.18
C ASN A 290 3.53 39.75 21.66
N LEU A 291 4.44 39.24 22.49
CA LEU A 291 4.43 39.42 23.94
C LEU A 291 4.72 40.87 24.36
N ARG A 292 5.36 41.67 23.50
CA ARG A 292 5.71 43.07 23.78
C ARG A 292 4.60 44.04 23.39
N THR A 293 3.98 43.85 22.23
CA THR A 293 2.96 44.77 21.69
C THR A 293 1.52 44.30 21.89
N GLY A 294 1.32 43.01 22.18
CA GLY A 294 0.01 42.37 22.21
C GLY A 294 -0.57 42.09 20.82
N GLU A 295 0.17 42.37 19.74
CA GLU A 295 -0.26 42.09 18.35
C GLU A 295 -0.46 40.59 18.14
N THR A 296 -1.53 40.21 17.42
CA THR A 296 -1.81 38.82 17.07
C THR A 296 -1.52 38.57 15.59
N LEU A 297 -0.81 37.49 15.29
CA LEU A 297 -0.67 36.97 13.93
C LEU A 297 -1.74 35.89 13.71
N ASN A 298 -2.76 36.25 12.92
CA ASN A 298 -3.90 35.39 12.60
C ASN A 298 -3.70 34.64 11.27
N ALA A 299 -4.58 33.67 11.01
CA ALA A 299 -4.69 32.96 9.74
C ALA A 299 -4.68 33.91 8.52
N GLY A 300 -4.13 33.44 7.40
CA GLY A 300 -3.99 34.22 6.17
C GLY A 300 -2.73 35.08 6.10
N ARG A 301 -1.91 35.13 7.17
CA ARG A 301 -0.62 35.83 7.18
C ARG A 301 0.46 34.94 7.76
N SER A 302 1.67 35.04 7.22
CA SER A 302 2.85 34.38 7.74
C SER A 302 3.89 35.40 8.18
N ILE A 303 4.72 35.00 9.15
CA ILE A 303 5.86 35.77 9.62
C ILE A 303 7.14 35.00 9.32
N GLN A 304 8.16 35.68 8.77
CA GLN A 304 9.50 35.12 8.67
C GLN A 304 10.42 35.83 9.66
N GLN A 305 11.17 35.04 10.42
CA GLN A 305 12.13 35.51 11.41
C GLN A 305 13.50 34.90 11.17
N ARG A 306 14.55 35.61 11.61
CA ARG A 306 15.85 34.97 11.83
C ARG A 306 15.72 33.99 12.98
N ARG A 307 16.24 32.78 12.79
CA ARG A 307 16.32 31.78 13.86
C ARG A 307 17.17 32.27 15.02
N GLU A 308 18.25 32.98 14.72
CA GLU A 308 19.06 33.65 15.73
C GLU A 308 18.38 34.93 16.20
N GLY A 309 18.07 35.01 17.50
CA GLY A 309 17.49 36.19 18.14
C GLY A 309 16.02 36.51 17.80
N GLY A 310 15.42 35.85 16.80
CA GLY A 310 14.00 36.03 16.47
C GLY A 310 13.66 37.36 15.78
N ALA A 311 14.65 38.03 15.18
CA ALA A 311 14.42 39.28 14.46
C ALA A 311 13.43 39.07 13.30
N VAL A 312 12.34 39.83 13.30
CA VAL A 312 11.31 39.78 12.26
C VAL A 312 11.88 40.32 10.95
N LEU A 313 11.84 39.49 9.91
CA LEU A 313 12.23 39.88 8.55
C LEU A 313 11.06 40.49 7.80
N TRP A 314 9.88 39.87 7.90
CA TRP A 314 8.63 40.41 7.35
C TRP A 314 7.40 39.68 7.92
N VAL A 315 6.24 40.33 7.76
CA VAL A 315 4.91 39.74 7.94
C VAL A 315 4.09 39.98 6.67
N LYS A 316 3.66 38.93 5.97
CA LYS A 316 2.99 39.03 4.65
C LYS A 316 1.76 38.13 4.57
N PRO A 317 0.79 38.43 3.69
CA PRO A 317 -0.28 37.49 3.36
C PRO A 317 0.26 36.17 2.82
N ASN A 318 -0.46 35.07 3.04
CA ASN A 318 -0.09 33.73 2.57
C ASN A 318 -0.09 33.59 1.03
N THR A 319 -0.80 34.50 0.34
CA THR A 319 -0.83 34.58 -1.13
C THR A 319 0.59 34.70 -1.70
N GLY A 320 0.97 33.71 -2.53
CA GLY A 320 2.29 33.66 -3.16
C GLY A 320 3.41 33.08 -2.28
N LEU A 321 3.11 32.62 -1.06
CA LEU A 321 4.08 31.96 -0.17
C LEU A 321 4.00 30.43 -0.19
N GLY A 322 3.12 29.84 -0.99
CA GLY A 322 2.89 28.39 -1.01
C GLY A 322 2.37 27.87 0.33
N VAL A 323 1.58 28.69 1.04
CA VAL A 323 0.89 28.33 2.28
C VAL A 323 -0.59 28.22 1.95
N LEU A 324 -1.21 27.08 2.27
CA LEU A 324 -2.65 26.91 2.16
C LEU A 324 -3.31 27.52 3.39
N ASP A 325 -4.35 28.33 3.20
CA ASP A 325 -5.19 28.84 4.28
C ASP A 325 -6.21 27.76 4.64
N TRP A 326 -6.14 27.24 5.86
CA TRP A 326 -7.02 26.19 6.37
C TRP A 326 -7.95 26.70 7.47
#